data_AF-A0A7Y5VTP6-F1
#
_entry.id   AF-A0A7Y5VTP6-F1
#
_cell.length_a   1.000
_cell.length_b   1.000
_cell.length_c   1.000
_cell.angle_alpha   90.00
_cell.angle_beta   90.00
_cell.angle_gamma   90.00
#
_symmetry.space_group_name_H-M   'P 1'
#
loop_
_entity.id
_entity.type
_entity.pdbx_description
1 polymer ?
#
loop_
_entity_poly.entity_id
_entity_poly.type
_entity_poly.pdbx_seq_one_letter_code
_entity_poly.pdbx_strand_id
1 'polypeptide(L)'
;MARGGRDEQGRPRYDVAARRLSEILADNQVAAGVFEWERRRPARRAPATARRFDLTMPLVPGWIPAGSLDNVPPDDRAAARAAALTPDDVPALGDDPNDNTWFRRYHAAGAEFAAHADVARLWVLNEDGRFDAASYNRNAPFDAYAPFRFDELMPAGEAPPTWTRRPRPLLPLSDAAARLFAGGVRVEMSFDGGAAWFVLTRGYVVLADRAGIRLTVDNPLEITPPHRTPAQQNLWYALIEQTFRLRVTAAVESDVRPALRAVPARVPRVTARPFVPWPAVEFGVGDRIDGLRGRDVRWSVGDGADGRAAVVRGAAYEFGPRRFGTELTLCSALPPFDLDA
;
A
#
# COMPACT_ATOMS: atom_id res chain seq x y z
N MET A 1 -43.96 1.85 8.39
CA MET A 1 -43.11 1.25 7.34
C MET A 1 -41.65 1.59 7.65
N ALA A 2 -40.90 0.64 8.22
CA ALA A 2 -39.47 0.83 8.51
C ALA A 2 -38.66 0.54 7.25
N ARG A 3 -38.02 1.57 6.68
CA ARG A 3 -37.08 1.42 5.56
C ARG A 3 -35.77 0.85 6.10
N GLY A 4 -35.34 -0.27 5.53
CA GLY A 4 -34.13 -0.99 5.95
C GLY A 4 -32.91 -0.07 6.06
N GLY A 5 -32.17 -0.22 7.16
CA GLY A 5 -30.99 0.59 7.51
C GLY A 5 -31.25 1.60 8.62
N ARG A 6 -32.52 1.92 8.91
CA ARG A 6 -32.90 2.70 10.09
C ARG A 6 -33.71 1.84 11.07
N ASP A 7 -33.55 2.07 12.37
CA ASP A 7 -34.42 1.48 13.37
C ASP A 7 -35.87 2.00 13.19
N GLU A 8 -36.79 1.49 14.00
CA GLU A 8 -38.20 1.89 13.95
C GLU A 8 -38.42 3.39 14.17
N GLN A 9 -37.40 4.09 14.69
CA GLN A 9 -37.40 5.53 14.99
C GLN A 9 -36.70 6.34 13.89
N GLY A 10 -36.30 5.70 12.79
CA GLY A 10 -35.64 6.38 11.68
C GLY A 10 -34.17 6.71 11.96
N ARG A 11 -33.49 6.06 12.90
CA ARG A 11 -32.04 6.27 13.16
C ARG A 11 -31.22 5.22 12.44
N PRO A 12 -30.07 5.55 11.82
CA PRO A 12 -29.23 4.55 11.16
C PRO A 12 -28.88 3.42 12.15
N ARG A 13 -29.13 2.15 11.79
CA ARG A 13 -28.69 0.98 12.57
C ARG A 13 -27.17 0.83 12.56
N TYR A 14 -26.50 1.49 11.62
CA TYR A 14 -25.05 1.52 11.48
C TYR A 14 -24.64 2.90 10.97
N ASP A 15 -24.15 3.77 11.86
CA ASP A 15 -23.66 5.11 11.51
C ASP A 15 -22.14 5.08 11.34
N VAL A 16 -21.70 4.92 10.09
CA VAL A 16 -20.28 4.86 9.72
C VAL A 16 -19.61 6.22 9.90
N ALA A 17 -20.36 7.33 9.75
CA ALA A 17 -19.82 8.68 9.82
C ALA A 17 -19.47 9.12 11.25
N ALA A 18 -20.08 8.48 12.26
CA ALA A 18 -19.82 8.76 13.67
C ALA A 18 -18.70 7.92 14.30
N ARG A 19 -18.16 6.91 13.59
CA ARG A 19 -17.19 5.96 14.15
C ARG A 19 -15.79 6.16 13.60
N ARG A 20 -14.79 5.85 14.42
CA ARG A 20 -13.38 5.90 14.00
C ARG A 20 -13.08 4.66 13.13
N LEU A 21 -12.24 4.82 12.11
CA LEU A 21 -11.86 3.69 11.26
C LEU A 21 -11.26 2.53 12.07
N SER A 22 -10.53 2.79 13.15
CA SER A 22 -10.03 1.74 14.06
C SER A 22 -11.15 0.88 14.67
N GLU A 23 -12.31 1.47 14.95
CA GLU A 23 -13.49 0.77 15.48
C GLU A 23 -14.17 -0.04 14.37
N ILE A 24 -14.23 0.53 13.16
CA ILE A 24 -14.72 -0.18 11.97
C ILE A 24 -13.82 -1.39 11.66
N LEU A 25 -12.49 -1.22 11.69
CA LEU A 25 -11.52 -2.29 11.43
C LEU A 25 -11.55 -3.37 12.52
N ALA A 26 -11.75 -2.99 13.79
CA ALA A 26 -11.92 -3.92 14.90
C ALA A 26 -13.23 -4.73 14.77
N ASP A 27 -14.34 -4.07 14.45
CA ASP A 27 -15.63 -4.72 14.23
C ASP A 27 -15.61 -5.67 13.00
N ASN A 28 -14.71 -5.42 12.05
CA ASN A 28 -14.48 -6.26 10.87
C ASN A 28 -13.37 -7.29 11.04
N GLN A 29 -12.88 -7.51 12.28
CA GLN A 29 -11.86 -8.51 12.63
C GLN A 29 -10.59 -8.45 11.76
N VAL A 30 -10.13 -7.24 11.41
CA VAL A 30 -8.88 -7.06 10.67
C VAL A 30 -7.70 -7.36 11.60
N ALA A 31 -7.11 -8.56 11.46
CA ALA A 31 -6.13 -9.10 12.41
C ALA A 31 -4.80 -8.33 12.48
N ALA A 32 -4.37 -7.67 11.40
CA ALA A 32 -3.21 -6.76 11.38
C ALA A 32 -3.15 -5.97 10.06
N GLY A 33 -2.68 -4.72 10.12
CA GLY A 33 -2.09 -4.01 8.99
C GLY A 33 -0.58 -3.91 9.22
N VAL A 34 0.23 -4.53 8.37
CA VAL A 34 1.71 -4.47 8.48
C VAL A 34 2.19 -3.27 7.66
N PHE A 35 2.66 -2.23 8.34
CA PHE A 35 3.29 -1.08 7.71
C PHE A 35 4.81 -1.23 7.77
N GLU A 36 5.43 -1.78 6.73
CA GLU A 36 6.89 -1.85 6.63
C GLU A 36 7.46 -0.70 5.80
N TRP A 37 8.44 -0.01 6.38
CA TRP A 37 9.19 1.06 5.73
C TRP A 37 10.44 0.47 5.07
N GLU A 38 10.42 0.25 3.76
CA GLU A 38 11.62 -0.18 3.05
C GLU A 38 12.62 0.99 2.93
N ARG A 39 13.58 1.06 3.87
CA ARG A 39 14.69 2.03 3.86
C ARG A 39 15.89 1.56 3.04
N ARG A 40 15.69 0.99 1.85
CA ARG A 40 16.83 0.64 0.98
C ARG A 40 17.38 1.90 0.32
N ARG A 41 18.69 2.13 0.45
CA ARG A 41 19.42 3.15 -0.32
C ARG A 41 19.26 2.81 -1.81
N PRO A 42 18.72 3.71 -2.64
CA PRO A 42 18.60 3.43 -4.06
C PRO A 42 19.99 3.33 -4.69
N ALA A 43 20.25 2.21 -5.35
CA ALA A 43 21.29 2.11 -6.37
C ALA A 43 20.97 3.10 -7.50
N ARG A 44 22.01 3.57 -8.21
CA ARG A 44 21.97 4.67 -9.19
C ARG A 44 20.77 4.59 -10.17
N ARG A 45 19.88 5.59 -10.04
CA ARG A 45 18.91 6.13 -11.03
C ARG A 45 17.94 5.14 -11.69
N ALA A 46 16.99 4.64 -10.91
CA ALA A 46 15.60 4.58 -11.37
C ALA A 46 14.90 5.91 -11.03
N PRO A 47 13.93 6.41 -11.81
CA PRO A 47 13.06 7.51 -11.36
C PRO A 47 12.46 7.13 -10.01
N ALA A 48 12.38 8.08 -9.08
CA ALA A 48 11.84 7.83 -7.75
C ALA A 48 10.41 7.25 -7.89
N THR A 49 10.28 5.95 -7.66
CA THR A 49 9.00 5.25 -7.79
C THR A 49 8.03 5.81 -6.78
N ALA A 50 6.76 5.91 -7.15
CA ALA A 50 5.70 6.31 -6.22
C ALA A 50 5.74 5.38 -5.00
N ARG A 51 5.52 5.94 -3.80
CA ARG A 51 5.43 5.10 -2.60
C ARG A 51 4.19 4.21 -2.70
N ARG A 52 4.37 2.92 -2.44
CA ARG A 52 3.31 1.91 -2.45
C ARG A 52 2.87 1.57 -1.03
N PHE A 53 1.59 1.26 -0.89
CA PHE A 53 0.96 0.85 0.36
C PHE A 53 0.16 -0.42 0.12
N ASP A 54 0.41 -1.48 0.89
CA ASP A 54 -0.42 -2.68 0.89
C ASP A 54 -1.62 -2.45 1.81
N LEU A 55 -2.81 -2.36 1.22
CA LEU A 55 -4.04 -1.93 1.91
C LEU A 55 -5.15 -2.94 1.68
N THR A 56 -5.96 -3.19 2.72
CA THR A 56 -7.25 -3.89 2.61
C THR A 56 -8.36 -2.86 2.53
N MET A 57 -9.12 -2.87 1.44
CA MET A 57 -10.10 -1.84 1.11
C MET A 57 -11.43 -2.46 0.71
N PRO A 58 -12.58 -1.96 1.22
CA PRO A 58 -13.88 -2.40 0.77
C PRO A 58 -14.12 -1.95 -0.69
N LEU A 59 -14.80 -2.80 -1.47
CA LEU A 59 -15.26 -2.44 -2.81
C LEU A 59 -16.78 -2.24 -2.79
N VAL A 60 -17.25 -1.34 -3.65
CA VAL A 60 -18.66 -1.06 -3.88
C VAL A 60 -19.07 -1.50 -5.29
N PRO A 61 -20.36 -1.79 -5.52
CA PRO A 61 -20.88 -2.06 -6.86
C PRO A 61 -20.58 -0.94 -7.88
N GLY A 62 -20.08 -1.29 -9.06
CA GLY A 62 -19.78 -0.37 -10.16
C GLY A 62 -20.84 -0.33 -11.27
N TRP A 63 -22.06 -0.81 -11.02
CA TRP A 63 -23.16 -0.84 -12.01
C TRP A 63 -24.34 0.02 -11.57
N ILE A 64 -25.18 0.44 -12.52
CA ILE A 64 -26.45 1.14 -12.23
C ILE A 64 -27.41 0.17 -11.52
N PRO A 65 -28.09 0.55 -10.43
CA PRO A 65 -28.98 -0.34 -9.68
C PRO A 65 -29.98 -1.07 -10.56
N ALA A 66 -30.02 -2.40 -10.45
CA ALA A 66 -30.97 -3.26 -11.15
C ALA A 66 -32.15 -3.60 -10.23
N GLY A 67 -33.38 -3.27 -10.63
CA GLY A 67 -34.55 -3.35 -9.75
C GLY A 67 -34.88 -4.75 -9.20
N SER A 68 -34.42 -5.82 -9.85
CA SER A 68 -34.62 -7.21 -9.38
C SER A 68 -33.49 -7.73 -8.47
N LEU A 69 -32.52 -6.87 -8.13
CA LEU A 69 -31.30 -7.25 -7.41
C LEU A 69 -30.98 -6.24 -6.31
N ASP A 70 -30.91 -4.97 -6.69
CA ASP A 70 -30.56 -3.85 -5.84
C ASP A 70 -31.81 -3.26 -5.19
N ASN A 71 -31.71 -2.87 -3.92
CA ASN A 71 -32.77 -2.17 -3.16
C ASN A 71 -34.11 -2.92 -3.05
N VAL A 72 -34.12 -4.24 -3.24
CA VAL A 72 -35.33 -5.06 -3.14
C VAL A 72 -35.95 -4.94 -1.72
N PRO A 73 -37.22 -4.49 -1.61
CA PRO A 73 -37.92 -4.42 -0.33
C PRO A 73 -37.99 -5.80 0.35
N PRO A 74 -37.95 -5.89 1.69
CA PRO A 74 -37.98 -7.17 2.41
C PRO A 74 -39.08 -8.13 1.95
N ASP A 75 -40.29 -7.60 1.72
CA ASP A 75 -41.46 -8.40 1.32
C ASP A 75 -41.33 -8.98 -0.10
N ASP A 76 -40.51 -8.36 -0.95
CA ASP A 76 -40.30 -8.75 -2.36
C ASP A 76 -39.08 -9.67 -2.54
N ARG A 77 -38.24 -9.85 -1.51
CA ARG A 77 -36.97 -10.60 -1.63
C ARG A 77 -37.16 -12.05 -2.04
N ALA A 78 -38.21 -12.70 -1.51
CA ALA A 78 -38.52 -14.09 -1.86
C ALA A 78 -38.86 -14.24 -3.36
N ALA A 79 -39.67 -13.32 -3.90
CA ALA A 79 -40.02 -13.30 -5.32
C ALA A 79 -38.80 -12.97 -6.20
N ALA A 80 -37.98 -11.99 -5.80
CA ALA A 80 -36.76 -11.63 -6.52
C ALA A 80 -35.75 -12.79 -6.58
N ARG A 81 -35.62 -13.58 -5.50
CA ARG A 81 -34.80 -14.78 -5.46
C ARG A 81 -35.34 -15.88 -6.38
N ALA A 82 -36.65 -16.14 -6.31
CA ALA A 82 -37.30 -17.17 -7.13
C ALA A 82 -37.24 -16.86 -8.64
N ALA A 83 -37.10 -15.60 -9.03
CA ALA A 83 -36.94 -15.20 -10.42
C ALA A 83 -35.51 -15.42 -10.96
N ALA A 84 -34.52 -15.65 -10.10
CA ALA A 84 -33.13 -15.90 -10.52
C ALA A 84 -32.90 -17.38 -10.81
N LEU A 85 -32.03 -17.68 -11.79
CA LEU A 85 -31.74 -19.04 -12.22
C LEU A 85 -30.39 -19.50 -11.72
N THR A 86 -30.40 -20.57 -10.92
CA THR A 86 -29.18 -21.24 -10.51
C THR A 86 -28.54 -21.95 -11.72
N PRO A 87 -27.26 -22.34 -11.66
CA PRO A 87 -26.63 -23.11 -12.73
C PRO A 87 -27.38 -24.39 -13.10
N ASP A 88 -28.03 -25.03 -12.12
CA ASP A 88 -28.79 -26.27 -12.32
C ASP A 88 -30.16 -26.02 -12.99
N ASP A 89 -30.70 -24.80 -12.90
CA ASP A 89 -31.97 -24.43 -13.54
C ASP A 89 -31.78 -24.10 -15.03
N VAL A 90 -30.57 -23.68 -15.44
CA VAL A 90 -30.30 -23.24 -16.81
C VAL A 90 -30.58 -24.34 -17.85
N PRO A 91 -30.13 -25.60 -17.69
CA PRO A 91 -30.47 -26.68 -18.62
C PRO A 91 -31.97 -26.95 -18.73
N ALA A 92 -32.74 -26.67 -17.69
CA ALA A 92 -34.19 -26.92 -17.66
C ALA A 92 -34.99 -25.92 -18.50
N LEU A 93 -34.37 -24.83 -18.97
CA LEU A 93 -35.02 -23.88 -19.88
C LEU A 93 -35.23 -24.43 -21.29
N GLY A 94 -34.53 -25.51 -21.67
CA GLY A 94 -34.65 -26.12 -22.99
C GLY A 94 -34.00 -25.30 -24.11
N ASP A 95 -34.61 -25.33 -25.29
CA ASP A 95 -34.00 -24.83 -26.53
C ASP A 95 -34.01 -23.29 -26.66
N ASP A 96 -34.86 -22.59 -25.92
CA ASP A 96 -34.94 -21.12 -25.93
C ASP A 96 -34.79 -20.50 -24.54
N PRO A 97 -33.58 -20.49 -23.97
CA PRO A 97 -33.35 -19.92 -22.64
C PRO A 97 -33.53 -18.39 -22.60
N ASN A 98 -33.62 -17.70 -23.74
CA ASN A 98 -33.78 -16.25 -23.79
C ASN A 98 -35.22 -15.78 -23.54
N ASP A 99 -36.19 -16.68 -23.56
CA ASP A 99 -37.55 -16.39 -23.07
C ASP A 99 -37.57 -16.06 -21.58
N ASN A 100 -36.62 -16.63 -20.81
CA ASN A 100 -36.44 -16.26 -19.41
C ASN A 100 -35.72 -14.91 -19.30
N THR A 101 -36.39 -13.93 -18.67
CA THR A 101 -35.87 -12.56 -18.53
C THR A 101 -34.57 -12.49 -17.71
N TRP A 102 -34.41 -13.35 -16.70
CA TRP A 102 -33.19 -13.37 -15.89
C TRP A 102 -32.02 -13.90 -16.72
N PHE A 103 -32.19 -15.04 -17.40
CA PHE A 103 -31.15 -15.63 -18.25
C PHE A 103 -30.72 -14.64 -19.34
N ARG A 104 -31.70 -14.10 -20.07
CA ARG A 104 -31.48 -13.15 -21.17
C ARG A 104 -30.57 -11.98 -20.76
N ARG A 105 -30.73 -11.48 -19.53
CA ARG A 105 -29.98 -10.33 -19.02
C ARG A 105 -28.67 -10.68 -18.33
N TYR A 106 -28.66 -11.67 -17.44
CA TYR A 106 -27.60 -11.78 -16.44
C TYR A 106 -26.68 -13.00 -16.63
N HIS A 107 -27.09 -13.97 -17.44
CA HIS A 107 -26.25 -15.09 -17.85
C HIS A 107 -25.33 -14.66 -19.02
N ALA A 108 -24.07 -15.10 -19.05
CA ALA A 108 -23.10 -14.68 -20.08
C ALA A 108 -23.51 -15.02 -21.51
N ALA A 109 -24.32 -16.07 -21.68
CA ALA A 109 -24.90 -16.47 -22.98
C ALA A 109 -26.25 -15.80 -23.31
N GLY A 110 -26.76 -14.91 -22.45
CA GLY A 110 -28.02 -14.21 -22.65
C GLY A 110 -27.93 -13.13 -23.73
N ALA A 111 -29.00 -12.95 -24.51
CA ALA A 111 -29.03 -12.01 -25.62
C ALA A 111 -28.91 -10.52 -25.21
N GLU A 112 -29.25 -10.17 -23.97
CA GLU A 112 -29.10 -8.82 -23.39
C GLU A 112 -27.84 -8.70 -22.51
N PHE A 113 -27.01 -9.74 -22.41
CA PHE A 113 -25.88 -9.77 -21.47
C PHE A 113 -24.94 -8.58 -21.61
N ALA A 114 -24.62 -8.16 -22.83
CA ALA A 114 -23.69 -7.04 -23.06
C ALA A 114 -24.11 -5.75 -22.35
N ALA A 115 -25.42 -5.46 -22.26
CA ALA A 115 -25.95 -4.28 -21.58
C ALA A 115 -25.94 -4.42 -20.04
N HIS A 116 -25.91 -5.65 -19.54
CA HIS A 116 -26.02 -6.00 -18.12
C HIS A 116 -24.75 -6.68 -17.57
N ALA A 117 -23.66 -6.71 -18.35
CA ALA A 117 -22.49 -7.52 -18.05
C ALA A 117 -21.74 -7.09 -16.78
N ASP A 118 -21.99 -5.85 -16.30
CA ASP A 118 -21.43 -5.32 -15.07
C ASP A 118 -22.29 -5.66 -13.84
N VAL A 119 -23.57 -6.01 -14.02
CA VAL A 119 -24.50 -6.31 -12.91
C VAL A 119 -24.00 -7.52 -12.13
N ALA A 120 -23.84 -7.33 -10.80
CA ALA A 120 -23.21 -8.25 -9.86
C ALA A 120 -21.72 -8.55 -10.10
N ARG A 121 -21.11 -8.06 -11.19
CA ARG A 121 -19.74 -8.43 -11.60
C ARG A 121 -18.71 -7.33 -11.46
N LEU A 122 -19.07 -6.06 -11.62
CA LEU A 122 -18.13 -4.95 -11.55
C LEU A 122 -18.05 -4.37 -10.14
N TRP A 123 -16.88 -4.40 -9.51
CA TRP A 123 -16.67 -3.92 -8.15
C TRP A 123 -15.49 -2.95 -8.09
N VAL A 124 -15.67 -1.81 -7.45
CA VAL A 124 -14.75 -0.66 -7.52
C VAL A 124 -14.57 0.01 -6.17
N LEU A 125 -13.43 0.66 -5.96
CA LEU A 125 -13.19 1.47 -4.77
C LEU A 125 -13.91 2.83 -4.81
N ASN A 126 -14.31 3.30 -6.01
CA ASN A 126 -14.85 4.65 -6.26
C ASN A 126 -13.93 5.78 -5.77
N GLU A 127 -12.64 5.70 -6.06
CA GLU A 127 -11.64 6.69 -5.63
C GLU A 127 -11.78 8.06 -6.31
N ASP A 128 -12.11 8.04 -7.60
CA ASP A 128 -12.20 9.22 -8.46
C ASP A 128 -13.59 9.88 -8.44
N GLY A 129 -14.56 9.27 -7.75
CA GLY A 129 -15.93 9.74 -7.67
C GLY A 129 -16.73 9.54 -8.96
N ARG A 130 -16.28 8.66 -9.87
CA ARG A 130 -16.99 8.35 -11.11
C ARG A 130 -18.37 7.72 -10.86
N PHE A 131 -18.56 7.05 -9.73
CA PHE A 131 -19.81 6.40 -9.36
C PHE A 131 -20.55 7.29 -8.36
N ASP A 132 -21.33 8.24 -8.88
CA ASP A 132 -22.02 9.23 -8.07
C ASP A 132 -23.24 8.66 -7.32
N ALA A 133 -23.57 9.26 -6.19
CA ALA A 133 -24.72 8.86 -5.38
C ALA A 133 -26.09 9.18 -6.01
N ALA A 134 -26.18 9.97 -7.08
CA ALA A 134 -27.47 10.17 -7.73
C ALA A 134 -27.85 8.96 -8.61
N SER A 135 -26.85 8.33 -9.23
CA SER A 135 -27.04 7.25 -10.20
C SER A 135 -26.77 5.86 -9.63
N TYR A 136 -25.83 5.73 -8.69
CA TYR A 136 -25.35 4.43 -8.20
C TYR A 136 -25.86 4.06 -6.81
N ASN A 137 -26.58 4.97 -6.14
CA ASN A 137 -26.94 4.77 -4.75
C ASN A 137 -27.86 3.57 -4.51
N ARG A 138 -27.61 2.89 -3.40
CA ARG A 138 -28.31 1.69 -2.97
C ARG A 138 -28.72 1.83 -1.50
N ASN A 139 -29.38 0.82 -0.97
CA ASN A 139 -29.56 0.68 0.47
C ASN A 139 -28.21 0.37 1.13
N ALA A 140 -28.17 0.54 2.45
CA ALA A 140 -27.02 0.15 3.26
C ALA A 140 -26.52 -1.26 2.89
N PRO A 141 -25.21 -1.48 2.81
CA PRO A 141 -24.12 -0.57 3.22
C PRO A 141 -23.66 0.39 2.10
N PHE A 142 -24.31 0.36 0.94
CA PHE A 142 -23.86 1.08 -0.26
C PHE A 142 -24.69 2.36 -0.46
N ASP A 143 -24.99 3.07 0.62
CA ASP A 143 -25.93 4.20 0.63
C ASP A 143 -25.29 5.59 0.54
N ALA A 144 -23.95 5.66 0.60
CA ALA A 144 -23.21 6.92 0.56
C ALA A 144 -22.52 7.18 -0.79
N TYR A 145 -22.02 6.13 -1.48
CA TYR A 145 -21.19 6.23 -2.70
C TYR A 145 -20.16 7.37 -2.70
N ALA A 146 -19.69 7.75 -1.50
CA ALA A 146 -18.73 8.83 -1.36
C ALA A 146 -17.41 8.37 -1.97
N PRO A 147 -16.67 9.28 -2.63
CA PRO A 147 -15.36 8.94 -3.15
C PRO A 147 -14.43 8.43 -2.05
N PHE A 148 -13.74 7.30 -2.28
CA PHE A 148 -12.89 6.68 -1.26
C PHE A 148 -11.79 7.62 -0.76
N ARG A 149 -11.48 7.49 0.53
CA ARG A 149 -10.59 8.40 1.27
C ARG A 149 -9.42 7.64 1.87
N PHE A 150 -8.30 7.62 1.15
CA PHE A 150 -7.07 6.97 1.60
C PHE A 150 -6.46 7.62 2.85
N ASP A 151 -6.75 8.89 3.10
CA ASP A 151 -6.34 9.61 4.30
C ASP A 151 -6.94 8.98 5.57
N GLU A 152 -8.10 8.33 5.48
CA GLU A 152 -8.72 7.66 6.61
C GLU A 152 -8.00 6.36 6.99
N LEU A 153 -7.29 5.72 6.04
CA LEU A 153 -6.55 4.46 6.27
C LEU A 153 -5.19 4.63 6.95
N MET A 154 -4.72 5.87 7.11
CA MET A 154 -3.39 6.13 7.67
C MET A 154 -3.40 6.01 9.21
N PRO A 155 -2.32 5.50 9.83
CA PRO A 155 -2.20 5.47 11.28
C PRO A 155 -2.33 6.87 11.89
N ALA A 156 -2.95 6.95 13.06
CA ALA A 156 -3.07 8.21 13.80
C ALA A 156 -1.68 8.82 14.07
N GLY A 157 -1.50 10.09 13.70
CA GLY A 157 -0.26 10.83 13.92
C GLY A 157 0.67 10.92 12.70
N GLU A 158 0.37 10.23 11.61
CA GLU A 158 1.04 10.48 10.32
C GLU A 158 0.27 11.56 9.53
N ALA A 159 0.99 12.56 9.02
CA ALA A 159 0.40 13.48 8.07
C ALA A 159 0.00 12.68 6.83
N PRO A 160 -1.29 12.67 6.44
CA PRO A 160 -1.72 11.88 5.30
C PRO A 160 -0.95 12.36 4.06
N PRO A 161 -0.43 11.44 3.24
CA PRO A 161 0.10 11.81 1.94
C PRO A 161 -1.00 12.58 1.19
N THR A 162 -0.64 13.59 0.41
CA THR A 162 -1.63 14.29 -0.41
C THR A 162 -2.13 13.31 -1.47
N TRP A 163 -3.35 12.80 -1.31
CA TRP A 163 -3.99 11.91 -2.26
C TRP A 163 -4.85 12.72 -3.22
N THR A 164 -4.46 12.76 -4.48
CA THR A 164 -5.26 13.29 -5.58
C THR A 164 -6.35 12.28 -5.97
N ARG A 165 -7.55 12.78 -6.27
CA ARG A 165 -8.63 11.97 -6.82
C ARG A 165 -8.33 11.66 -8.28
N ARG A 166 -7.87 10.45 -8.54
CA ARG A 166 -7.62 9.92 -9.89
C ARG A 166 -7.77 8.41 -9.85
N PRO A 167 -8.12 7.76 -10.95
CA PRO A 167 -8.17 6.31 -10.97
C PRO A 167 -6.76 5.71 -10.86
N ARG A 168 -6.61 4.70 -10.01
CA ARG A 168 -5.36 3.93 -9.85
C ARG A 168 -5.62 2.43 -10.00
N PRO A 169 -4.91 1.67 -10.85
CA PRO A 169 -5.05 0.23 -10.87
C PRO A 169 -4.60 -0.38 -9.54
N LEU A 170 -5.22 -1.50 -9.15
CA LEU A 170 -4.71 -2.31 -8.04
C LEU A 170 -3.42 -2.99 -8.48
N LEU A 171 -2.37 -2.86 -7.67
CA LEU A 171 -1.08 -3.48 -7.95
C LEU A 171 -0.89 -4.76 -7.14
N PRO A 172 -0.04 -5.69 -7.61
CA PRO A 172 0.40 -6.83 -6.81
C PRO A 172 1.01 -6.36 -5.49
N LEU A 173 0.74 -7.13 -4.44
CA LEU A 173 1.27 -6.87 -3.10
C LEU A 173 2.81 -6.83 -3.08
N SER A 174 3.37 -6.09 -2.13
CA SER A 174 4.83 -6.08 -1.93
C SER A 174 5.36 -7.49 -1.59
N ASP A 175 6.66 -7.75 -1.80
CA ASP A 175 7.27 -9.07 -1.54
C ASP A 175 6.99 -9.61 -0.13
N ALA A 176 6.91 -8.74 0.88
CA ALA A 176 6.61 -9.13 2.25
C ALA A 176 5.17 -9.65 2.38
N ALA A 177 4.19 -8.91 1.86
CA ALA A 177 2.80 -9.32 1.85
C ALA A 177 2.52 -10.47 0.87
N ALA A 178 3.21 -10.51 -0.26
CA ALA A 178 3.16 -11.57 -1.25
C ALA A 178 3.46 -12.95 -0.66
N ARG A 179 4.39 -13.04 0.30
CA ARG A 179 4.70 -14.29 1.02
C ARG A 179 3.52 -14.83 1.84
N LEU A 180 2.64 -13.94 2.30
CA LEU A 180 1.44 -14.32 3.05
C LEU A 180 0.27 -14.68 2.12
N PHE A 181 0.26 -14.17 0.89
CA PHE A 181 -0.92 -14.18 0.02
C PHE A 181 -0.66 -14.68 -1.42
N ALA A 182 0.42 -15.44 -1.64
CA ALA A 182 0.80 -16.00 -2.94
C ALA A 182 0.95 -14.96 -4.08
N GLY A 183 1.44 -13.75 -3.76
CA GLY A 183 1.99 -12.80 -4.74
C GLY A 183 1.03 -11.98 -5.59
N GLY A 184 -0.28 -12.06 -5.36
CA GLY A 184 -1.28 -11.34 -6.16
C GLY A 184 -2.05 -10.27 -5.40
N VAL A 185 -3.06 -9.73 -6.08
CA VAL A 185 -4.20 -9.06 -5.43
C VAL A 185 -5.03 -10.13 -4.73
N ARG A 186 -5.37 -9.94 -3.45
CA ARG A 186 -6.23 -10.86 -2.69
C ARG A 186 -7.65 -10.29 -2.66
N VAL A 187 -8.61 -11.05 -3.16
CA VAL A 187 -10.03 -10.68 -3.11
C VAL A 187 -10.71 -11.53 -2.05
N GLU A 188 -11.50 -10.89 -1.19
CA GLU A 188 -12.29 -11.56 -0.17
C GLU A 188 -13.75 -11.15 -0.24
N MET A 189 -14.63 -12.10 0.00
CA MET A 189 -16.07 -11.89 0.01
C MET A 189 -16.68 -12.35 1.33
N SER A 190 -17.79 -11.72 1.70
CA SER A 190 -18.63 -12.10 2.82
C SER A 190 -20.08 -12.17 2.36
N PHE A 191 -20.82 -13.15 2.87
CA PHE A 191 -22.25 -13.36 2.59
C PHE A 191 -23.14 -13.05 3.80
N ASP A 192 -22.54 -12.61 4.91
CA ASP A 192 -23.17 -12.43 6.23
C ASP A 192 -22.91 -11.04 6.82
N GLY A 193 -22.68 -10.05 5.96
CA GLY A 193 -22.51 -8.65 6.35
C GLY A 193 -21.10 -8.29 6.84
N GLY A 194 -20.13 -9.20 6.70
CA GLY A 194 -18.74 -9.01 7.10
C GLY A 194 -18.31 -9.83 8.32
N ALA A 195 -19.18 -10.71 8.84
CA ALA A 195 -18.86 -11.55 10.00
C ALA A 195 -17.89 -12.69 9.64
N ALA A 196 -18.03 -13.28 8.45
CA ALA A 196 -17.09 -14.25 7.89
C ALA A 196 -16.60 -13.81 6.51
N TRP A 197 -15.29 -14.00 6.26
CA TRP A 197 -14.63 -13.64 5.00
C TRP A 197 -14.01 -14.88 4.34
N PHE A 198 -14.21 -14.98 3.04
CA PHE A 198 -13.73 -16.10 2.22
C PHE A 198 -12.88 -15.56 1.08
N VAL A 199 -11.74 -16.20 0.82
CA VAL A 199 -10.84 -15.82 -0.27
C VAL A 199 -11.42 -16.29 -1.60
N LEU A 200 -11.59 -15.36 -2.55
CA LEU A 200 -11.87 -15.68 -3.93
C LEU A 200 -10.55 -16.01 -4.64
N THR A 201 -10.34 -17.27 -4.98
CA THR A 201 -9.08 -17.74 -5.58
C THR A 201 -9.04 -17.63 -7.11
N ARG A 202 -10.20 -17.56 -7.77
CA ARG A 202 -10.34 -17.52 -9.23
C ARG A 202 -11.62 -16.79 -9.65
N GLY A 203 -11.80 -16.60 -10.96
CA GLY A 203 -13.06 -16.05 -11.49
C GLY A 203 -13.18 -14.54 -11.35
N TYR A 204 -12.06 -13.82 -11.33
CA TYR A 204 -12.02 -12.37 -11.40
C TYR A 204 -10.80 -11.88 -12.16
N VAL A 205 -10.89 -10.66 -12.67
CA VAL A 205 -9.78 -9.89 -13.24
C VAL A 205 -9.65 -8.55 -12.52
N VAL A 206 -8.42 -8.09 -12.35
CA VAL A 206 -8.14 -6.74 -11.84
C VAL A 206 -8.33 -5.74 -12.97
N LEU A 207 -9.00 -4.63 -12.70
CA LEU A 207 -9.21 -3.58 -13.70
C LEU A 207 -7.88 -2.85 -13.98
N ALA A 208 -7.52 -2.73 -15.26
CA ALA A 208 -6.29 -2.07 -15.67
C ALA A 208 -6.34 -0.55 -15.55
N ASP A 209 -7.54 0.03 -15.56
CA ASP A 209 -7.77 1.46 -15.62
C ASP A 209 -8.15 2.09 -14.27
N ARG A 210 -8.49 1.30 -13.24
CA ARG A 210 -8.95 1.81 -11.93
C ARG A 210 -8.85 0.80 -10.80
N ALA A 211 -9.11 1.25 -9.57
CA ALA A 211 -9.07 0.42 -8.39
C ALA A 211 -10.35 -0.40 -8.31
N GLY A 212 -10.29 -1.64 -8.77
CA GLY A 212 -11.44 -2.54 -8.76
C GLY A 212 -11.14 -3.88 -9.42
N ILE A 213 -12.16 -4.73 -9.41
CA ILE A 213 -12.15 -6.03 -10.06
C ILE A 213 -13.41 -6.22 -10.88
N ARG A 214 -13.36 -7.17 -11.81
CA ARG A 214 -14.53 -7.71 -12.48
C ARG A 214 -14.59 -9.22 -12.33
N LEU A 215 -15.70 -9.74 -11.84
CA LEU A 215 -15.96 -11.18 -11.77
C LEU A 215 -16.20 -11.72 -13.18
N THR A 216 -15.59 -12.87 -13.51
CA THR A 216 -15.61 -13.46 -14.86
C THR A 216 -16.46 -14.73 -14.94
N VAL A 217 -17.48 -14.84 -14.08
CA VAL A 217 -18.38 -15.99 -14.04
C VAL A 217 -19.51 -15.85 -15.06
N ASP A 218 -19.92 -16.97 -15.65
CA ASP A 218 -21.00 -17.01 -16.62
C ASP A 218 -22.36 -16.79 -15.95
N ASN A 219 -22.56 -17.41 -14.79
CA ASN A 219 -23.71 -17.18 -13.92
C ASN A 219 -23.25 -16.64 -12.55
N PRO A 220 -23.71 -15.45 -12.09
CA PRO A 220 -23.33 -14.91 -10.78
C PRO A 220 -23.75 -15.81 -9.60
N LEU A 221 -24.76 -16.67 -9.78
CA LEU A 221 -25.22 -17.60 -8.74
C LEU A 221 -24.24 -18.77 -8.51
N GLU A 222 -23.22 -18.95 -9.35
CA GLU A 222 -22.12 -19.90 -9.13
C GLU A 222 -21.23 -19.51 -7.95
N ILE A 223 -21.22 -18.23 -7.59
CA ILE A 223 -20.39 -17.72 -6.49
C ILE A 223 -21.12 -17.99 -5.17
N THR A 224 -20.68 -19.01 -4.45
CA THR A 224 -21.26 -19.45 -3.19
C THR A 224 -20.24 -19.36 -2.04
N PRO A 225 -20.70 -19.21 -0.79
CA PRO A 225 -19.83 -19.43 0.37
C PRO A 225 -19.45 -20.92 0.46
N PRO A 226 -18.33 -21.25 1.13
CA PRO A 226 -17.94 -22.64 1.36
C PRO A 226 -19.05 -23.48 1.98
N HIS A 227 -19.16 -24.72 1.53
CA HIS A 227 -20.13 -25.72 2.03
C HIS A 227 -21.60 -25.37 1.79
N ARG A 228 -21.91 -24.44 0.88
CA ARG A 228 -23.28 -24.14 0.43
C ARG A 228 -23.44 -24.41 -1.06
N THR A 229 -24.61 -24.91 -1.43
CA THR A 229 -25.01 -25.04 -2.84
C THR A 229 -25.56 -23.71 -3.36
N PRO A 230 -25.54 -23.46 -4.68
CA PRO A 230 -26.14 -22.26 -5.29
C PRO A 230 -27.60 -22.03 -4.87
N ALA A 231 -28.38 -23.10 -4.73
CA ALA A 231 -29.78 -23.03 -4.29
C ALA A 231 -29.96 -22.58 -2.83
N GLN A 232 -28.96 -22.80 -1.96
CA GLN A 232 -29.02 -22.42 -0.55
C GLN A 232 -28.58 -20.98 -0.30
N GLN A 233 -27.44 -20.58 -0.87
CA GLN A 233 -26.89 -19.24 -0.74
C GLN A 233 -25.89 -18.98 -1.86
N ASN A 234 -25.99 -17.82 -2.49
CA ASN A 234 -25.08 -17.37 -3.54
C ASN A 234 -24.94 -15.85 -3.52
N LEU A 235 -24.08 -15.31 -4.40
CA LEU A 235 -23.81 -13.88 -4.53
C LEU A 235 -25.09 -13.08 -4.77
N TRP A 236 -25.94 -13.54 -5.70
CA TRP A 236 -27.18 -12.87 -6.07
C TRP A 236 -28.14 -12.78 -4.87
N TYR A 237 -28.30 -13.88 -4.13
CA TYR A 237 -29.18 -13.94 -2.96
C TYR A 237 -28.66 -13.05 -1.83
N ALA A 238 -27.34 -13.01 -1.61
CA ALA A 238 -26.74 -12.13 -0.60
C ALA A 238 -26.80 -10.65 -0.98
N LEU A 239 -26.81 -10.32 -2.28
CA LEU A 239 -27.06 -8.96 -2.77
C LEU A 239 -28.51 -8.53 -2.51
N ILE A 240 -29.50 -9.38 -2.83
CA ILE A 240 -30.92 -9.15 -2.54
C ILE A 240 -31.13 -8.92 -1.02
N GLU A 241 -30.46 -9.71 -0.17
CA GLU A 241 -30.55 -9.56 1.29
C GLU A 241 -29.71 -8.43 1.88
N GLN A 242 -28.88 -7.78 1.07
CA GLN A 242 -27.97 -6.71 1.49
C GLN A 242 -26.91 -7.15 2.50
N THR A 243 -26.57 -8.45 2.50
CA THR A 243 -25.52 -9.04 3.34
C THR A 243 -24.20 -9.23 2.62
N PHE A 244 -24.17 -9.16 1.29
CA PHE A 244 -22.93 -9.34 0.55
C PHE A 244 -21.94 -8.19 0.81
N ARG A 245 -20.67 -8.52 1.06
CA ARG A 245 -19.55 -7.56 1.12
C ARG A 245 -18.40 -8.09 0.28
N LEU A 246 -17.64 -7.18 -0.30
CA LEU A 246 -16.43 -7.49 -1.03
C LEU A 246 -15.33 -6.54 -0.58
N ARG A 247 -14.13 -7.08 -0.37
CA ARG A 247 -12.93 -6.28 -0.11
C ARG A 247 -11.75 -6.84 -0.87
N VAL A 248 -10.74 -5.99 -1.03
CA VAL A 248 -9.52 -6.34 -1.74
C VAL A 248 -8.31 -5.93 -0.92
N THR A 249 -7.31 -6.80 -0.86
CA THR A 249 -5.99 -6.50 -0.33
C THR A 249 -5.01 -6.41 -1.50
N ALA A 250 -4.49 -5.21 -1.74
CA ALA A 250 -3.63 -4.92 -2.89
C ALA A 250 -2.64 -3.79 -2.56
N ALA A 251 -1.59 -3.66 -3.37
CA ALA A 251 -0.74 -2.48 -3.33
C ALA A 251 -1.40 -1.31 -4.07
N VAL A 252 -1.31 -0.11 -3.52
CA VAL A 252 -1.77 1.14 -4.16
C VAL A 252 -0.65 2.16 -4.17
N GLU A 253 -0.50 2.88 -5.29
CA GLU A 253 0.48 3.96 -5.42
C GLU A 253 -0.05 5.28 -4.86
N SER A 254 0.69 5.86 -3.92
CA SER A 254 0.46 7.23 -3.48
C SER A 254 1.00 8.26 -4.46
N ASP A 255 0.51 9.49 -4.36
CA ASP A 255 1.06 10.60 -5.15
C ASP A 255 2.31 11.22 -4.53
N VAL A 256 2.67 10.82 -3.31
CA VAL A 256 3.93 11.25 -2.72
C VAL A 256 5.06 10.67 -3.53
N ARG A 257 5.69 11.56 -4.30
CA ARG A 257 6.98 11.30 -4.90
C ARG A 257 8.03 11.43 -3.79
N PRO A 258 8.93 10.46 -3.63
CA PRO A 258 10.10 10.66 -2.80
C PRO A 258 10.77 11.94 -3.31
N ALA A 259 10.81 12.98 -2.49
CA ALA A 259 11.60 14.15 -2.83
C ALA A 259 13.01 13.61 -3.11
N LEU A 260 13.51 13.83 -4.32
CA LEU A 260 14.92 13.69 -4.59
C LEU A 260 15.59 14.69 -3.67
N ARG A 261 15.92 14.24 -2.45
CA ARG A 261 16.75 15.01 -1.55
C ARG A 261 18.03 15.13 -2.34
N ALA A 262 18.26 16.32 -2.90
CA ALA A 262 19.52 16.66 -3.51
C ALA A 262 20.54 16.39 -2.41
N VAL A 263 21.18 15.24 -2.49
CA VAL A 263 22.39 15.01 -1.72
C VAL A 263 23.28 16.10 -2.28
N PRO A 264 23.62 17.15 -1.50
CA PRO A 264 24.49 18.19 -2.01
C PRO A 264 25.67 17.44 -2.60
N ALA A 265 25.98 17.74 -3.87
CA ALA A 265 27.05 17.06 -4.58
C ALA A 265 28.20 16.99 -3.60
N ARG A 266 28.58 15.77 -3.16
CA ARG A 266 29.76 15.63 -2.33
C ARG A 266 30.84 16.23 -3.21
N VAL A 267 31.31 17.42 -2.86
CA VAL A 267 32.56 17.94 -3.38
C VAL A 267 33.51 16.77 -3.19
N PRO A 268 34.07 16.19 -4.27
CA PRO A 268 34.89 15.00 -4.14
C PRO A 268 35.89 15.27 -3.05
N ARG A 269 35.85 14.46 -1.99
CA ARG A 269 36.76 14.59 -0.87
C ARG A 269 38.12 14.24 -1.44
N VAL A 270 38.89 15.25 -1.83
CA VAL A 270 40.29 15.07 -2.20
C VAL A 270 41.01 14.74 -0.90
N THR A 271 41.19 13.45 -0.64
CA THR A 271 42.08 12.99 0.41
C THR A 271 43.50 13.15 -0.13
N ALA A 272 44.07 14.35 -0.01
CA ALA A 272 45.51 14.49 -0.13
C ALA A 272 46.11 13.86 1.14
N ARG A 273 46.87 12.77 0.98
CA ARG A 273 47.86 12.37 1.98
C ARG A 273 49.02 13.36 1.79
N PRO A 274 49.28 14.31 2.70
CA PRO A 274 50.51 15.06 2.62
C PRO A 274 51.66 14.06 2.81
N PHE A 275 52.32 13.70 1.71
CA PHE A 275 53.64 13.09 1.79
C PHE A 275 54.58 14.25 2.12
N VAL A 276 55.03 14.34 3.37
CA VAL A 276 56.14 15.21 3.73
C VAL A 276 57.40 14.44 3.37
N PRO A 277 58.15 14.82 2.31
CA PRO A 277 59.42 14.16 2.02
C PRO A 277 60.38 14.48 3.16
N TRP A 278 60.57 13.53 4.06
CA TRP A 278 61.37 13.70 5.28
C TRP A 278 62.91 13.80 5.11
N PRO A 279 63.57 13.60 3.95
CA PRO A 279 65.04 13.62 3.96
C PRO A 279 65.69 14.99 3.71
N ALA A 280 64.97 16.12 3.71
CA ALA A 280 65.57 17.42 3.33
C ALA A 280 65.35 18.61 4.28
N VAL A 281 64.80 18.39 5.48
CA VAL A 281 64.63 19.50 6.45
C VAL A 281 64.99 19.03 7.85
N GLU A 282 65.95 19.73 8.46
CA GLU A 282 66.47 19.52 9.82
C GLU A 282 65.41 19.90 10.88
N PHE A 283 64.36 19.10 11.03
CA PHE A 283 63.46 19.22 12.17
C PHE A 283 63.86 18.23 13.26
N GLY A 284 64.24 18.76 14.42
CA GLY A 284 64.53 18.02 15.64
C GLY A 284 63.27 17.67 16.43
N VAL A 285 63.42 16.74 17.38
CA VAL A 285 62.37 16.43 18.36
C VAL A 285 62.15 17.67 19.25
N GLY A 286 60.95 18.26 19.15
CA GLY A 286 60.57 19.48 19.89
C GLY A 286 60.36 20.72 19.00
N ASP A 287 60.63 20.63 17.70
CA ASP A 287 60.47 21.76 16.80
C ASP A 287 59.00 22.05 16.47
N ARG A 288 58.68 23.34 16.41
CA ARG A 288 57.35 23.85 16.03
C ARG A 288 57.25 23.96 14.51
N ILE A 289 56.25 23.30 13.92
CA ILE A 289 55.98 23.36 12.48
C ILE A 289 54.80 24.30 12.22
N ASP A 290 55.09 25.49 11.70
CA ASP A 290 54.06 26.48 11.34
C ASP A 290 53.62 26.37 9.87
N GLY A 291 52.39 26.81 9.56
CA GLY A 291 51.94 27.03 8.18
C GLY A 291 51.10 25.92 7.53
N LEU A 292 50.83 24.82 8.23
CA LEU A 292 49.93 23.77 7.74
C LEU A 292 48.46 24.24 7.76
N ARG A 293 47.83 24.34 6.59
CA ARG A 293 46.44 24.82 6.43
C ARG A 293 45.55 23.74 5.82
N GLY A 294 44.40 23.49 6.44
CA GLY A 294 43.34 22.64 5.89
C GLY A 294 42.14 22.55 6.85
N ARG A 295 40.93 22.37 6.31
CA ARG A 295 39.74 21.98 7.10
C ARG A 295 39.71 20.46 7.21
N ASP A 296 39.43 19.94 8.41
CA ASP A 296 39.36 18.50 8.72
C ASP A 296 40.65 17.69 8.48
N VAL A 297 41.81 18.29 8.78
CA VAL A 297 43.08 17.55 8.76
C VAL A 297 43.06 16.49 9.87
N ARG A 298 43.22 15.22 9.49
CA ARG A 298 43.42 14.12 10.43
C ARG A 298 44.82 13.57 10.23
N TRP A 299 45.61 13.57 11.30
CA TRP A 299 46.92 12.94 11.34
C TRP A 299 46.74 11.46 11.64
N SER A 300 47.31 10.58 10.81
CA SER A 300 47.43 9.17 11.16
C SER A 300 48.65 9.01 12.05
N VAL A 301 48.43 8.58 13.29
CA VAL A 301 49.50 8.01 14.13
C VAL A 301 49.72 6.60 13.62
N GLY A 302 50.88 6.34 13.04
CA GLY A 302 51.25 5.01 12.58
C GLY A 302 52.70 4.76 12.90
N ASP A 303 52.99 3.57 13.42
CA ASP A 303 54.35 3.08 13.55
C ASP A 303 54.85 2.82 12.12
N GLY A 304 55.70 3.69 11.62
CA GLY A 304 56.39 3.44 10.36
C GLY A 304 57.18 2.14 10.50
N ALA A 305 56.91 1.17 9.63
CA ALA A 305 57.52 -0.17 9.68
C ALA A 305 59.07 -0.17 9.64
N ASP A 306 59.70 0.97 9.36
CA ASP A 306 61.14 1.12 9.19
C ASP A 306 61.87 1.71 10.42
N GLY A 307 61.22 1.87 11.57
CA GLY A 307 61.89 2.16 12.86
C GLY A 307 62.68 3.48 12.96
N ARG A 308 62.62 4.34 11.93
CA ARG A 308 63.38 5.61 11.84
C ARG A 308 62.50 6.86 11.77
N ALA A 309 61.20 6.75 12.00
CA ALA A 309 60.27 7.87 11.96
C ALA A 309 59.89 8.33 13.37
N ALA A 310 59.89 9.63 13.61
CA ALA A 310 59.36 10.22 14.84
C ALA A 310 57.84 10.01 14.89
N VAL A 311 57.31 9.63 16.05
CA VAL A 311 55.88 9.40 16.26
C VAL A 311 55.26 10.64 16.88
N VAL A 312 54.15 11.13 16.32
CA VAL A 312 53.37 12.22 16.91
C VAL A 312 52.63 11.67 18.14
N ARG A 313 53.02 12.10 19.33
CA ARG A 313 52.37 11.69 20.59
C ARG A 313 51.31 12.67 21.07
N GLY A 314 51.41 13.92 20.65
CA GLY A 314 50.46 14.96 21.03
C GLY A 314 50.33 15.99 19.92
N ALA A 315 49.15 16.60 19.85
CA ALA A 315 48.90 17.77 19.03
C ALA A 315 48.10 18.77 19.86
N ALA A 316 48.59 20.01 19.94
CA ALA A 316 47.88 21.13 20.52
C ALA A 316 47.46 22.09 19.41
N TYR A 317 46.25 22.63 19.52
CA TYR A 317 45.68 23.52 18.52
C TYR A 317 45.40 24.87 19.14
N GLU A 318 45.90 25.93 18.49
CA GLU A 318 45.64 27.31 18.90
C GLU A 318 44.78 28.00 17.85
N PHE A 319 43.64 28.52 18.30
CA PHE A 319 42.64 29.16 17.45
C PHE A 319 42.53 30.65 17.80
N GLY A 320 43.08 31.51 16.94
CA GLY A 320 42.94 32.96 17.03
C GLY A 320 42.15 33.54 15.84
N PRO A 321 41.60 34.76 15.97
CA PRO A 321 40.77 35.39 14.93
C PRO A 321 41.50 35.64 13.59
N ARG A 322 42.83 35.50 13.53
CA ARG A 322 43.63 35.64 12.29
C ARG A 322 44.74 34.60 12.11
N ARG A 323 44.88 33.61 12.99
CA ARG A 323 45.89 32.55 12.89
C ARG A 323 45.34 31.22 13.42
N PHE A 324 45.68 30.16 12.69
CA PHE A 324 45.52 28.77 13.10
C PHE A 324 46.92 28.19 13.27
N GLY A 325 47.25 27.74 14.47
CA GLY A 325 48.53 27.09 14.77
C GLY A 325 48.29 25.65 15.21
N THR A 326 49.11 24.72 14.73
CA THR A 326 49.17 23.35 15.25
C THR A 326 50.56 23.12 15.80
N GLU A 327 50.67 22.85 17.09
CA GLU A 327 51.92 22.41 17.71
C GLU A 327 51.89 20.88 17.81
N LEU A 328 52.94 20.22 17.30
CA LEU A 328 53.05 18.77 17.31
C LEU A 328 54.16 18.36 18.27
N THR A 329 53.85 17.46 19.21
CA THR A 329 54.84 16.85 20.08
C THR A 329 55.29 15.53 19.47
N LEU A 330 56.54 15.48 19.03
CA LEU A 330 57.15 14.28 18.45
C LEU A 330 57.94 13.52 19.53
N CYS A 331 58.02 12.19 19.41
CA CYS A 331 58.97 11.39 20.18
C CYS A 331 59.78 10.45 19.27
N SER A 332 61.03 10.22 19.64
CA SER A 332 61.83 9.10 19.11
C SER A 332 61.18 7.77 19.49
N ALA A 333 61.11 6.83 18.55
CA ALA A 333 60.60 5.47 18.80
C ALA A 333 61.64 4.54 19.47
N LEU A 334 62.87 5.01 19.71
CA LEU A 334 63.95 4.22 20.32
C LEU A 334 64.33 4.77 21.70
N PRO A 335 64.65 3.90 22.69
CA PRO A 335 65.32 4.32 23.93
C PRO A 335 66.68 4.95 23.59
N PRO A 336 67.22 5.84 24.44
CA PRO A 336 68.51 6.45 24.20
C PRO A 336 69.58 5.36 24.06
N PHE A 337 70.32 5.37 22.95
CA PHE A 337 71.55 4.60 22.84
C PHE A 337 72.52 5.11 23.89
N ASP A 338 73.02 4.21 24.73
CA ASP A 338 74.19 4.45 25.58
C ASP A 338 75.40 4.52 24.64
N LEU A 339 76.12 5.64 24.63
CA LEU A 339 77.24 5.89 23.71
C LEU A 339 78.61 5.54 24.32
N ASP A 340 78.64 4.79 25.43
CA ASP A 340 79.88 4.31 26.08
C ASP A 340 79.96 2.77 26.16
N ALA A 341 79.68 2.06 25.05
CA ALA A 341 79.92 0.61 24.92
C ALA A 341 80.67 0.25 23.64
#